data_AF-K1T2K1-F1
#
_entry.id   AF-K1T2K1-F1
#
_cell.length_a   1.000
_cell.length_b   1.000
_cell.length_c   1.000
_cell.angle_alpha   90.00
_cell.angle_beta   90.00
_cell.angle_gamma   90.00
#
_symmetry.space_group_name_H-M   'P 1'
#
loop_
_entity.id
_entity.type
_entity.pdbx_description
1 polymer ?
#
loop_
_entity_poly.entity_id
_entity_poly.type
_entity_poly.pdbx_seq_one_letter_code
_entity_poly.pdbx_strand_id
1 'polypeptide(L)' 'HLKEAILAGKDLRADEELAKHADWVDEFRPKYDAITVENIDGIVEKEIGLVFMQVLEDAGVYKRTEDGQKAFDRFVKSL' A
#
# COMPACT_ATOMS: atom_id res chain seq x y z
N HIS A 1 -7.29 -11.89 -7.00
CA HIS A 1 -7.13 -12.84 -5.88
C HIS A 1 -7.07 -12.17 -4.50
N LEU A 2 -6.19 -11.21 -4.21
CA LEU A 2 -6.20 -10.54 -2.88
C LEU A 2 -7.54 -9.86 -2.56
N LYS A 3 -8.05 -9.01 -3.46
CA LYS A 3 -9.35 -8.32 -3.29
C LYS A 3 -10.50 -9.30 -3.04
N GLU A 4 -10.56 -10.35 -3.84
CA GLU A 4 -11.54 -11.44 -3.70
C GLU A 4 -11.43 -12.13 -2.34
N ALA A 5 -10.21 -12.39 -1.86
CA ALA A 5 -9.97 -13.00 -0.56
C ALA A 5 -10.39 -12.09 0.61
N ILE A 6 -10.15 -10.78 0.49
CA ILE A 6 -10.61 -9.78 1.46
C ILE A 6 -12.14 -9.74 1.53
N LEU A 7 -12.81 -9.68 0.37
CA LEU A 7 -14.26 -9.65 0.26
C LEU A 7 -14.92 -10.94 0.75
N ALA A 8 -14.31 -12.08 0.45
CA ALA A 8 -14.79 -13.39 0.89
C ALA A 8 -14.46 -13.69 2.36
N GLY A 9 -13.76 -12.80 3.07
CA GLY A 9 -13.35 -13.02 4.46
C GLY A 9 -12.43 -14.23 4.63
N LYS A 10 -11.63 -14.57 3.61
CA LYS A 10 -10.70 -15.70 3.69
C LYS A 10 -9.58 -15.41 4.68
N ASP A 11 -9.07 -16.47 5.29
CA ASP A 11 -7.81 -16.41 6.04
C ASP A 11 -6.65 -16.27 5.06
N LEU A 12 -6.07 -15.07 5.01
CA LEU A 12 -4.93 -14.78 4.14
C LEU A 12 -3.66 -15.50 4.57
N ARG A 13 -3.53 -15.86 5.86
CA ARG A 13 -2.32 -16.52 6.39
C ARG A 13 -2.24 -17.99 5.97
N ALA A 14 -3.38 -18.59 5.66
CA ALA A 14 -3.47 -19.96 5.17
C ALA A 14 -3.17 -20.08 3.67
N ASP A 15 -3.07 -18.96 2.95
CA ASP A 15 -2.79 -18.91 1.52
C ASP A 15 -1.32 -18.54 1.30
N GLU A 16 -0.55 -19.44 0.67
CA GLU A 16 0.91 -19.28 0.48
C GLU A 16 1.25 -18.01 -0.31
N GLU A 17 0.41 -17.60 -1.27
CA GLU A 17 0.65 -16.40 -2.07
C GLU A 17 0.23 -15.12 -1.33
N LEU A 18 -0.83 -15.19 -0.51
CA LEU A 18 -1.41 -14.03 0.15
C LEU A 18 -0.92 -13.80 1.58
N ALA A 19 -0.24 -14.78 2.20
CA ALA A 19 0.22 -14.69 3.59
C ALA A 19 1.06 -13.44 3.87
N LYS A 20 1.92 -13.04 2.92
CA LYS A 20 2.75 -11.82 3.00
C LYS A 20 1.96 -10.51 3.04
N HIS A 21 0.67 -10.54 2.68
CA HIS A 21 -0.22 -9.38 2.72
C HIS A 21 -1.13 -9.37 3.95
N ALA A 22 -1.15 -10.44 4.75
CA ALA A 22 -2.08 -10.59 5.87
C ALA A 22 -1.91 -9.47 6.91
N ASP A 23 -0.68 -9.21 7.34
CA ASP A 23 -0.41 -8.18 8.36
C ASP A 23 -0.76 -6.77 7.86
N TRP A 24 -0.43 -6.48 6.58
CA TRP A 24 -0.80 -5.21 5.95
C TRP A 24 -2.32 -5.03 5.86
N VAL A 25 -3.06 -6.08 5.48
CA VAL A 25 -4.53 -6.05 5.43
C VAL A 25 -5.14 -5.88 6.82
N ASP A 26 -4.62 -6.58 7.83
CA ASP A 26 -5.08 -6.45 9.21
C ASP A 26 -4.81 -5.04 9.78
N GLU A 27 -3.76 -4.36 9.32
CA GLU A 27 -3.45 -2.99 9.72
C GLU A 27 -4.48 -1.99 9.18
N PHE A 28 -4.86 -2.08 7.90
CA PHE A 28 -5.76 -1.09 7.30
C PHE A 28 -7.24 -1.44 7.42
N ARG A 29 -7.61 -2.73 7.51
CA ARG A 29 -9.02 -3.15 7.56
C ARG A 29 -9.83 -2.41 8.63
N PRO A 30 -9.33 -2.18 9.87
CA PRO A 30 -10.06 -1.42 10.88
C PRO A 30 -10.23 0.07 10.57
N LYS A 31 -9.50 0.63 9.60
CA LYS A 31 -9.58 2.04 9.19
C LYS A 31 -10.84 2.34 8.35
N TYR A 32 -11.59 1.31 7.93
CA TYR A 32 -12.76 1.42 7.06
C TYR A 32 -13.98 0.77 7.71
N ASP A 33 -15.10 1.49 7.77
CA ASP A 33 -16.36 0.98 8.35
C ASP A 33 -16.89 -0.25 7.59
N ALA A 34 -16.71 -0.28 6.26
CA ALA A 34 -17.09 -1.40 5.42
C ALA A 34 -16.14 -1.52 4.22
N ILE A 35 -15.81 -2.76 3.87
CA ILE A 35 -15.09 -3.11 2.65
C ILE A 35 -16.05 -3.92 1.77
N THR A 36 -16.41 -3.38 0.62
CA THR A 36 -17.41 -3.93 -0.30
C THR A 36 -16.86 -4.01 -1.72
N VAL A 37 -17.59 -4.69 -2.61
CA VAL A 37 -17.20 -4.81 -4.04
C VAL A 37 -17.06 -3.44 -4.69
N GLU A 38 -17.86 -2.45 -4.26
CA GLU A 38 -17.89 -1.12 -4.83
C GLU A 38 -16.70 -0.24 -4.40
N ASN A 39 -16.08 -0.53 -3.24
CA ASN A 39 -15.03 0.33 -2.69
C ASN A 39 -13.64 -0.33 -2.57
N ILE A 40 -13.55 -1.65 -2.65
CA ILE A 40 -12.30 -2.40 -2.43
C ILE A 40 -11.17 -1.94 -3.36
N ASP A 41 -11.49 -1.58 -4.60
CA ASP A 41 -10.49 -1.12 -5.57
C ASP A 41 -9.82 0.17 -5.11
N GLY A 42 -10.62 1.16 -4.72
CA GLY A 42 -10.12 2.45 -4.23
C GLY A 42 -9.41 2.32 -2.88
N ILE A 43 -9.87 1.43 -1.99
CA ILE A 43 -9.20 1.16 -0.72
C ILE A 43 -7.81 0.58 -0.97
N VAL A 44 -7.72 -0.48 -1.77
CA VAL A 44 -6.43 -1.14 -2.05
C VAL A 44 -5.46 -0.19 -2.76
N GLU A 45 -5.93 0.59 -3.73
CA GLU A 45 -5.11 1.61 -4.40
C GLU A 45 -4.57 2.65 -3.41
N LYS A 46 -5.44 3.18 -2.54
CA LYS A 46 -5.07 4.16 -1.52
C LYS A 46 -4.02 3.59 -0.56
N GLU A 47 -4.24 2.40 -0.02
CA GLU A 47 -3.31 1.78 0.94
C GLU A 47 -1.95 1.45 0.29
N ILE A 48 -1.94 1.04 -0.98
CA ILE A 48 -0.67 0.88 -1.73
C ILE A 48 0.04 2.23 -1.87
N GLY A 49 -0.70 3.29 -2.21
CA GLY A 49 -0.14 4.64 -2.32
C GLY A 49 0.49 5.13 -1.02
N LEU A 50 -0.13 4.82 0.14
CA LEU A 50 0.42 5.14 1.46
C LEU A 50 1.73 4.40 1.73
N VAL A 51 1.79 3.10 1.47
CA VAL A 51 3.02 2.31 1.63
C VAL A 51 4.12 2.84 0.70
N PHE A 52 3.78 3.13 -0.55
CA PHE A 52 4.74 3.67 -1.51
C PHE A 52 5.28 5.05 -1.07
N MET A 53 4.42 5.93 -0.59
CA MET A 53 4.81 7.24 -0.06
C MET A 53 5.77 7.09 1.12
N GLN A 54 5.47 6.21 2.07
CA GLN A 54 6.36 5.94 3.21
C GLN A 54 7.74 5.46 2.75
N VAL A 55 7.80 4.54 1.77
CA VAL A 55 9.07 4.07 1.20
C VAL A 55 9.87 5.21 0.59
N LEU A 56 9.21 6.13 -0.14
CA LEU A 56 9.88 7.31 -0.71
C LEU A 56 10.39 8.29 0.37
N GLU A 57 9.64 8.46 1.46
CA GLU A 57 10.05 9.27 2.61
C GLU A 57 11.27 8.67 3.33
N ASP A 58 11.26 7.38 3.59
CA ASP A 58 12.36 6.64 4.23
C ASP A 58 13.63 6.66 3.36
N ALA A 59 13.47 6.50 2.04
CA ALA A 59 14.55 6.66 1.06
C ALA A 59 15.06 8.11 0.95
N GLY A 60 14.40 9.07 1.62
CA GLY A 60 14.78 10.48 1.65
C GLY A 60 14.44 11.25 0.38
N VAL A 61 13.64 10.68 -0.52
CA VAL A 61 13.28 11.27 -1.83
C VAL A 61 12.60 12.63 -1.63
N TYR A 62 11.75 12.78 -0.61
CA TYR A 62 11.01 14.03 -0.34
C TYR A 62 11.67 14.95 0.70
N LYS A 63 12.89 14.66 1.15
CA LYS A 63 13.59 15.51 2.13
C LYS A 63 13.95 16.87 1.51
N ARG A 64 13.69 17.97 2.24
CA ARG A 64 14.10 19.35 1.84
C ARG A 64 15.60 19.63 2.07
N THR A 65 16.42 18.67 1.69
CA THR A 65 17.89 18.76 1.69
C THR A 65 18.36 18.74 0.23
N GLU A 66 19.59 19.18 -0.05
CA GLU A 66 20.11 19.13 -1.43
C GLU A 66 20.08 17.71 -2.02
N ASP A 67 20.39 16.69 -1.22
CA ASP A 67 20.40 15.30 -1.66
C ASP A 67 18.98 14.76 -1.89
N GLY A 68 18.03 15.15 -1.05
CA GLY A 68 16.61 14.84 -1.24
C GLY A 68 16.06 15.48 -2.51
N GLN A 69 16.38 16.76 -2.79
CA GLN A 69 15.98 17.41 -4.05
C GLN A 69 16.56 16.70 -5.28
N LYS A 70 17.85 16.31 -5.25
CA LYS A 70 18.47 15.53 -6.33
C LYS A 70 17.82 14.15 -6.48
N ALA A 71 17.42 13.50 -5.40
CA ALA A 71 16.73 12.21 -5.43
C ALA A 71 15.32 12.34 -6.02
N PHE A 72 14.56 13.37 -5.63
CA PHE A 72 13.28 13.72 -6.24
C PHE A 72 13.42 13.97 -7.74
N ASP A 73 14.40 14.78 -8.15
CA ASP A 73 14.63 15.07 -9.57
C ASP A 73 14.96 13.81 -10.38
N ARG A 74 15.72 12.86 -9.81
CA ARG A 74 15.98 11.55 -10.44
C ARG A 74 14.71 10.72 -10.54
N PHE A 75 13.91 10.69 -9.48
CA PHE A 75 12.64 9.96 -9.45
C PHE A 75 11.67 10.46 -10.52
N VAL A 76 11.42 11.77 -10.59
CA VAL A 76 10.50 12.37 -11.59
C VAL A 76 10.96 12.10 -13.02
N LYS A 77 12.27 12.07 -13.28
CA LYS A 77 12.82 11.74 -14.60
C LYS A 77 12.71 10.25 -14.98
N SER A 78 12.39 9.38 -14.03
CA SER A 78 12.27 7.93 -14.25
C SER A 78 10.83 7.45 -14.44
N LEU A 79 9.86 8.36 -14.29
CA LEU A 79 8.43 8.14 -14.60
C LEU A 79 8.17 8.42 -16.09
#